data_AF-A0A090QSD7-F1
#
_entry.id   AF-A0A090QSD7-F1
#
_cell.length_a   1.000
_cell.length_b   1.000
_cell.length_c   1.000
_cell.angle_alpha   90.00
_cell.angle_beta   90.00
_cell.angle_gamma   90.00
#
_symmetry.space_group_name_H-M   'P 1'
#
loop_
_entity.id
_entity.type
_entity.pdbx_description
1 polymer ?
#
loop_
_entity_poly.entity_id
_entity_poly.type
_entity_poly.pdbx_seq_one_letter_code
_entity_poly.pdbx_strand_id
1 'polypeptide(L)'
;MMHRMLLSRLNCVPYFAEKAAHKATLKAIGCNFPVPPLVKLFHQIAEQDGYSLEPIFRNRNKRMLADPLRPMVIQQPHVHEVYLWVERDGDEILHIEGLLPDEFADTDARITFIKQARLNGEFMALRVTAVPVLSPMTTLIRRELGELARLTLHRARALEEELSTLIGCGELHDITDEVLIRLEIN
;
A
#
# COMPACT_ATOMS: atom_id res chain seq x y z
N MET A 1 -6.00 23.65 -11.50
CA MET A 1 -7.22 22.90 -11.86
C MET A 1 -6.89 21.54 -12.47
N MET A 2 -5.97 21.47 -13.45
CA MET A 2 -5.49 20.22 -14.07
C MET A 2 -4.81 19.24 -13.09
N HIS A 3 -3.99 19.73 -12.14
CA HIS A 3 -3.36 18.88 -11.11
C HIS A 3 -4.39 18.13 -10.25
N ARG A 4 -5.54 18.75 -9.98
CA ARG A 4 -6.62 18.17 -9.16
C ARG A 4 -7.36 17.05 -9.90
N MET A 5 -7.46 17.14 -11.23
CA MET A 5 -8.02 16.09 -12.08
C MET A 5 -7.07 14.91 -12.31
N LEU A 6 -5.75 15.13 -12.24
CA LEU A 6 -4.75 14.07 -12.31
C LEU A 6 -4.68 13.28 -11.00
N LEU A 7 -4.74 13.97 -9.86
CA LEU A 7 -4.77 13.31 -8.54
C LEU A 7 -6.05 12.49 -8.36
N SER A 8 -7.21 12.95 -8.84
CA SER A 8 -8.48 12.21 -8.77
C SER A 8 -8.56 10.98 -9.71
N ARG A 9 -7.49 10.67 -10.46
CA ARG A 9 -7.40 9.50 -11.35
C ARG A 9 -6.20 8.59 -11.05
N LEU A 10 -5.53 8.78 -9.91
CA LEU A 10 -4.60 7.78 -9.43
C LEU A 10 -5.40 6.51 -9.11
N ASN A 11 -5.25 5.48 -9.96
CA ASN A 11 -5.76 4.13 -9.74
C ASN A 11 -4.95 3.36 -8.69
N CYS A 12 -4.14 4.07 -7.90
CA CYS A 12 -3.27 3.50 -6.90
C CYS A 12 -3.50 4.16 -5.55
N VAL A 13 -3.22 3.38 -4.51
CA VAL A 13 -3.30 3.80 -3.12
C VAL A 13 -1.85 3.98 -2.63
N PRO A 14 -1.34 5.22 -2.54
CA PRO A 14 0.01 5.45 -2.05
C PRO A 14 0.08 5.20 -0.54
N TYR A 15 1.20 4.69 -0.06
CA TYR A 15 1.48 4.52 1.36
C TYR A 15 2.86 5.06 1.72
N PHE A 16 3.00 5.44 2.99
CA PHE A 16 4.23 5.99 3.55
C PHE A 16 4.65 5.16 4.76
N ALA A 17 5.94 4.84 4.83
CA ALA A 17 6.52 4.07 5.91
C ALA A 17 7.51 4.92 6.71
N GLU A 18 7.45 4.79 8.05
CA GLU A 18 8.38 5.40 8.98
C GLU A 18 9.17 4.34 9.74
N LYS A 19 10.20 4.79 10.46
CA LYS A 19 10.93 3.93 11.40
C LYS A 19 10.46 4.20 12.82
N ALA A 20 9.59 3.36 13.35
CA ALA A 20 9.15 3.41 14.75
C ALA A 20 9.83 2.28 15.55
N ALA A 21 10.42 2.60 16.71
CA ALA A 21 11.06 1.62 17.61
C ALA A 21 11.98 0.60 16.90
N HIS A 22 12.82 1.09 15.98
CA HIS A 22 13.75 0.31 15.15
C HIS A 22 13.13 -0.65 14.11
N LYS A 23 11.81 -0.63 13.91
CA LYS A 23 11.10 -1.38 12.88
C LYS A 23 10.54 -0.44 11.83
N ALA A 24 10.49 -0.89 10.57
CA ALA A 24 9.76 -0.19 9.53
C ALA A 24 8.26 -0.44 9.73
N THR A 25 7.47 0.63 9.81
CA THR A 25 6.03 0.59 10.04
C THR A 25 5.32 1.53 9.09
N LEU A 26 4.05 1.28 8.81
CA LEU A 26 3.24 2.19 8.01
C LEU A 26 2.84 3.39 8.85
N LYS A 27 2.96 4.57 8.25
CA LYS A 27 2.62 5.85 8.87
C LYS A 27 1.32 6.43 8.32
N ALA A 28 1.15 6.36 7.01
CA ALA A 28 0.02 6.96 6.33
C ALA A 28 -0.33 6.24 5.04
N ILE A 29 -1.59 6.37 4.63
CA ILE A 29 -2.13 5.90 3.35
C ILE A 29 -2.84 7.07 2.69
N GLY A 30 -2.55 7.32 1.42
CA GLY A 30 -3.28 8.31 0.64
C GLY A 30 -4.60 7.73 0.13
N CYS A 31 -5.66 8.51 0.24
CA CYS A 31 -7.00 8.12 -0.19
C CYS A 31 -7.50 9.10 -1.23
N ASN A 32 -7.97 8.59 -2.37
CA ASN A 32 -8.69 9.38 -3.36
C ASN A 32 -10.20 9.39 -3.08
N PHE A 33 -10.90 10.39 -3.62
CA PHE A 33 -12.37 10.44 -3.59
C PHE A 33 -12.95 10.21 -5.00
N PRO A 34 -13.92 9.29 -5.17
CA PRO A 34 -14.52 8.43 -4.14
C PRO A 34 -13.53 7.38 -3.60
N VAL A 35 -13.71 6.98 -2.34
CA VAL A 35 -12.80 6.06 -1.63
C VAL A 35 -12.77 4.70 -2.33
N PRO A 36 -11.59 4.23 -2.80
CA PRO A 36 -11.47 2.93 -3.46
C PRO A 36 -11.90 1.76 -2.54
N PRO A 37 -12.46 0.66 -3.08
CA PRO A 37 -12.86 -0.52 -2.28
C PRO A 37 -11.75 -1.03 -1.38
N LEU A 38 -10.52 -1.06 -1.90
CA LEU A 38 -9.33 -1.47 -1.17
C LEU A 38 -9.07 -0.63 0.10
N VAL A 39 -9.26 0.69 0.00
CA VAL A 39 -9.09 1.61 1.14
C VAL A 39 -10.19 1.38 2.18
N LYS A 40 -11.42 1.10 1.74
CA LYS A 40 -12.52 0.74 2.65
C LYS A 40 -12.24 -0.56 3.39
N LEU A 41 -11.71 -1.56 2.70
CA LEU A 41 -11.30 -2.84 3.31
C LEU A 41 -10.26 -2.60 4.42
N PHE A 42 -9.20 -1.84 4.16
CA PHE A 42 -8.18 -1.56 5.18
C PHE A 42 -8.71 -0.76 6.37
N HIS A 43 -9.71 0.09 6.16
CA HIS A 43 -10.37 0.79 7.25
C HIS A 43 -11.18 -0.18 8.12
N GLN A 44 -11.94 -1.09 7.49
CA GLN A 44 -12.76 -2.07 8.20
C GLN A 44 -11.94 -3.04 9.07
N ILE A 45 -10.70 -3.33 8.69
CA ILE A 45 -9.81 -4.25 9.43
C ILE A 45 -9.04 -3.51 10.55
N ALA A 46 -9.10 -2.18 10.60
CA ALA A 46 -8.40 -1.44 11.65
C ALA A 46 -9.15 -1.56 12.98
N GLU A 47 -8.45 -1.95 14.06
CA GLU A 47 -9.02 -2.04 15.41
C GLU A 47 -9.34 -0.66 16.03
N GLN A 48 -8.87 0.43 15.42
CA GLN A 48 -9.01 1.82 15.86
C GLN A 48 -9.26 2.71 14.64
N ASP A 49 -9.57 3.99 14.89
CA ASP A 49 -9.74 4.99 13.82
C ASP A 49 -8.43 5.11 12.99
N GLY A 50 -8.44 4.51 11.80
CA GLY A 50 -7.22 4.32 11.00
C GLY A 50 -7.36 3.31 9.86
N TYR A 51 -6.24 2.80 9.37
CA TYR A 51 -6.18 1.79 8.30
C TYR A 51 -5.17 0.71 8.66
N SER A 52 -5.52 -0.57 8.47
CA SER A 52 -4.63 -1.71 8.69
C SER A 52 -4.22 -2.35 7.37
N LEU A 53 -2.91 -2.42 7.12
CA LEU A 53 -2.33 -3.22 6.04
C LEU A 53 -1.69 -4.53 6.55
N GLU A 54 -2.07 -4.99 7.75
CA GLU A 54 -1.63 -6.28 8.28
C GLU A 54 -1.76 -7.42 7.25
N PRO A 55 -2.86 -7.55 6.48
CA PRO A 55 -3.00 -8.66 5.54
C PRO A 55 -1.95 -8.68 4.42
N ILE A 56 -1.40 -7.50 4.09
CA ILE A 56 -0.35 -7.35 3.09
C ILE A 56 1.00 -7.71 3.68
N PHE A 57 1.34 -7.10 4.81
CA PHE A 57 2.71 -7.11 5.34
C PHE A 57 2.96 -8.18 6.40
N ARG A 58 1.95 -8.58 7.18
CA ARG A 58 1.94 -9.65 8.20
C ARG A 58 3.33 -9.93 8.80
N ASN A 59 3.91 -11.08 8.46
CA ASN A 59 5.24 -11.55 8.90
C ASN A 59 6.35 -11.24 7.90
N ARG A 60 6.05 -10.49 6.84
CA ARG A 60 6.89 -10.16 5.70
C ARG A 60 7.51 -8.76 5.80
N ASN A 61 7.34 -8.06 6.92
CA ASN A 61 7.89 -6.72 7.16
C ASN A 61 9.37 -6.57 6.80
N LYS A 62 10.20 -7.58 7.08
CA LYS A 62 11.61 -7.54 6.70
C LYS A 62 11.78 -7.49 5.17
N ARG A 63 11.15 -8.42 4.45
CA ARG A 63 11.25 -8.57 3.00
C ARG A 63 10.57 -7.44 2.22
N MET A 64 9.43 -6.94 2.71
CA MET A 64 8.58 -5.99 1.98
C MET A 64 8.73 -4.53 2.45
N LEU A 65 9.33 -4.30 3.62
CA LEU A 65 9.62 -2.95 4.14
C LEU A 65 11.10 -2.77 4.48
N ALA A 66 11.66 -3.55 5.41
CA ALA A 66 13.00 -3.26 5.93
C ALA A 66 14.12 -3.38 4.87
N ASP A 67 14.08 -4.41 4.03
CA ASP A 67 15.08 -4.64 2.99
C ASP A 67 14.88 -3.66 1.80
N PRO A 68 13.64 -3.46 1.26
CA PRO A 68 13.39 -2.48 0.19
C PRO A 68 13.66 -1.03 0.57
N LEU A 69 13.45 -0.66 1.84
CA LEU A 69 13.58 0.72 2.32
C LEU A 69 14.98 1.02 2.87
N ARG A 70 15.93 0.09 2.78
CA ARG A 70 17.31 0.34 3.20
C ARG A 70 17.92 1.45 2.32
N PRO A 71 18.63 2.45 2.89
CA PRO A 71 19.21 3.54 2.13
C PRO A 71 20.35 3.06 1.20
N MET A 72 19.98 2.66 -0.02
CA MET A 72 20.88 2.26 -1.09
C MET A 72 20.36 2.83 -2.41
N VAL A 73 21.24 3.17 -3.34
CA VAL A 73 20.81 3.63 -4.67
C VAL A 73 20.16 2.45 -5.40
N ILE A 74 18.84 2.39 -5.39
CA ILE A 74 18.09 1.36 -6.11
C ILE A 74 17.71 1.92 -7.48
N GLN A 75 18.02 1.17 -8.54
CA GLN A 75 17.73 1.60 -9.93
C GLN A 75 16.27 1.38 -10.33
N GLN A 76 15.53 0.52 -9.62
CA GLN A 76 14.12 0.22 -9.88
C GLN A 76 13.36 -0.02 -8.55
N PRO A 77 12.08 0.35 -8.45
CA PRO A 77 11.25 0.03 -7.29
C PRO A 77 11.23 -1.47 -6.97
N HIS A 78 11.18 -1.82 -5.69
CA HIS A 78 10.82 -3.17 -5.30
C HIS A 78 9.35 -3.39 -5.63
N VAL A 79 9.02 -4.51 -6.28
CA VAL A 79 7.65 -4.84 -6.69
C VAL A 79 7.30 -6.22 -6.17
N HIS A 80 6.21 -6.31 -5.42
CA HIS A 80 5.62 -7.56 -4.96
C HIS A 80 4.17 -7.66 -5.44
N GLU A 81 3.71 -8.88 -5.72
CA GLU A 81 2.27 -9.14 -5.86
C GLU A 81 1.78 -9.83 -4.59
N VAL A 82 0.59 -9.46 -4.12
CA VAL A 82 -0.05 -10.04 -2.93
C VAL A 82 -1.49 -10.40 -3.29
N TYR A 83 -1.88 -11.62 -2.96
CA TYR A 83 -3.18 -12.20 -3.25
C TYR A 83 -3.98 -12.24 -1.98
N LEU A 84 -5.12 -11.54 -1.97
CA LEU A 84 -6.02 -11.44 -0.83
C LEU A 84 -7.28 -12.27 -1.09
N TRP A 85 -7.67 -13.04 -0.09
CA TRP A 85 -9.01 -13.62 0.06
C TRP A 85 -9.68 -12.88 1.20
N VAL A 86 -10.84 -12.29 0.92
CA VAL A 86 -11.69 -11.63 1.93
C VAL A 86 -13.06 -12.31 1.96
N GLU A 87 -13.48 -12.81 3.12
CA GLU A 87 -14.86 -13.27 3.35
C GLU A 87 -15.62 -12.27 4.22
N ARG A 88 -16.87 -12.02 3.88
CA ARG A 88 -17.72 -11.04 4.56
C ARG A 88 -19.11 -11.60 4.85
N ASP A 89 -19.67 -11.19 5.99
CA ASP A 89 -21.11 -11.27 6.26
C ASP A 89 -21.67 -9.86 6.44
N GLY A 90 -22.35 -9.36 5.41
CA GLY A 90 -22.70 -7.94 5.31
C GLY A 90 -21.46 -7.04 5.29
N ASP A 91 -21.33 -6.18 6.30
CA ASP A 91 -20.19 -5.27 6.48
C ASP A 91 -19.08 -5.84 7.38
N GLU A 92 -19.31 -7.00 8.01
CA GLU A 92 -18.33 -7.64 8.90
C GLU A 92 -17.38 -8.55 8.10
N ILE A 93 -16.07 -8.44 8.38
CA ILE A 93 -15.04 -9.30 7.78
C ILE A 93 -14.90 -10.55 8.64
N LEU A 94 -15.28 -11.70 8.10
CA LEU A 94 -15.18 -12.99 8.77
C LEU A 94 -13.78 -13.59 8.65
N HIS A 95 -13.17 -13.41 7.48
CA HIS A 95 -11.86 -13.97 7.16
C HIS A 95 -11.09 -13.03 6.23
N ILE A 96 -9.79 -12.89 6.48
CA ILE A 96 -8.86 -12.29 5.53
C ILE A 96 -7.51 -13.00 5.53
N GLU A 97 -7.08 -13.43 4.34
CA GLU A 97 -5.80 -14.07 4.12
C GLU A 97 -5.04 -13.42 2.97
N GLY A 98 -3.74 -13.22 3.15
CA GLY A 98 -2.85 -12.66 2.14
C GLY A 98 -1.65 -13.56 1.85
N LEU A 99 -1.45 -13.94 0.59
CA LEU A 99 -0.35 -14.79 0.12
C LEU A 99 0.43 -14.15 -1.04
N LEU A 100 1.74 -14.35 -1.08
CA LEU A 100 2.59 -14.01 -2.22
C LEU A 100 2.55 -15.14 -3.26
N PRO A 101 2.76 -14.84 -4.56
CA PRO A 101 2.84 -15.85 -5.60
C PRO A 101 3.87 -16.96 -5.34
N ASP A 102 4.96 -16.66 -4.64
CA ASP A 102 6.02 -17.61 -4.32
C ASP A 102 5.79 -18.40 -3.02
N GLU A 103 4.69 -18.15 -2.31
CA GLU A 103 4.25 -18.96 -1.17
C GLU A 103 3.33 -20.11 -1.59
N PHE A 104 2.86 -20.13 -2.85
CA PHE A 104 2.15 -21.28 -3.41
C PHE A 104 3.15 -22.37 -3.84
N ALA A 105 2.78 -23.62 -3.62
CA ALA A 105 3.61 -24.76 -4.03
C ALA A 105 3.78 -24.82 -5.56
N ASP A 106 2.73 -24.52 -6.30
CA ASP A 106 2.69 -24.49 -7.76
C ASP A 106 1.55 -23.59 -8.28
N THR A 107 1.45 -23.51 -9.61
CA THR A 107 0.41 -22.73 -10.30
C THR A 107 -1.00 -23.25 -10.02
N ASP A 108 -1.18 -24.56 -9.84
CA ASP A 108 -2.50 -25.15 -9.60
C ASP A 108 -3.02 -24.82 -8.19
N ALA A 109 -2.14 -24.83 -7.19
CA ALA A 109 -2.44 -24.37 -5.84
C ALA A 109 -2.83 -22.88 -5.84
N ARG A 110 -2.12 -22.05 -6.61
CA ARG A 110 -2.43 -20.63 -6.81
C ARG A 110 -3.80 -20.42 -7.46
N ILE A 111 -4.11 -21.14 -8.55
CA ILE A 111 -5.43 -21.09 -9.21
C ILE A 111 -6.53 -21.56 -8.26
N THR A 112 -6.27 -22.61 -7.49
CA THR A 112 -7.23 -23.17 -6.52
C THR A 112 -7.56 -22.16 -5.44
N PHE A 113 -6.56 -21.49 -4.86
CA PHE A 113 -6.76 -20.40 -3.91
C PHE A 113 -7.66 -19.30 -4.48
N ILE A 114 -7.37 -18.83 -5.71
CA ILE A 114 -8.18 -17.78 -6.36
C ILE A 114 -9.63 -18.22 -6.56
N LYS A 115 -9.85 -19.46 -7.01
CA LYS A 115 -11.20 -19.99 -7.23
C LYS A 115 -11.97 -20.14 -5.92
N GLN A 116 -11.32 -20.59 -4.85
CA GLN A 116 -11.95 -20.69 -3.52
C GLN A 116 -12.27 -19.31 -2.96
N ALA A 117 -11.34 -18.36 -3.07
CA ALA A 117 -11.56 -16.98 -2.66
C ALA A 117 -12.77 -16.34 -3.37
N ARG A 118 -12.91 -16.55 -4.69
CA ARG A 118 -14.08 -16.07 -5.46
C ARG A 118 -15.38 -16.82 -5.16
N LEU A 119 -15.31 -18.08 -4.72
CA LEU A 119 -16.48 -18.89 -4.40
C LEU A 119 -17.06 -18.54 -3.04
N ASN A 120 -16.21 -18.33 -2.04
CA ASN A 120 -16.60 -18.13 -0.65
C ASN A 120 -16.49 -16.67 -0.17
N GLY A 121 -16.05 -15.76 -1.05
CA GLY A 121 -15.88 -14.35 -0.74
C GLY A 121 -15.42 -13.54 -1.94
N GLU A 122 -14.39 -12.72 -1.73
CA GLU A 122 -13.79 -11.85 -2.72
C GLU A 122 -12.30 -12.16 -2.87
N PHE A 123 -11.85 -12.26 -4.12
CA PHE A 123 -10.44 -12.30 -4.47
C PHE A 123 -9.97 -10.93 -4.92
N MET A 124 -8.87 -10.45 -4.35
CA MET A 124 -8.17 -9.25 -4.82
C MET A 124 -6.69 -9.56 -5.04
N ALA A 125 -6.13 -9.08 -6.14
CA ALA A 125 -4.68 -9.11 -6.35
C ALA A 125 -4.11 -7.69 -6.32
N LEU A 126 -3.06 -7.49 -5.52
CA LEU A 126 -2.42 -6.20 -5.35
C LEU A 126 -0.98 -6.23 -5.82
N ARG A 127 -0.57 -5.21 -6.59
CA ARG A 127 0.84 -4.92 -6.83
C ARG A 127 1.29 -3.87 -5.82
N VAL A 128 2.25 -4.25 -4.99
CA VAL A 128 2.83 -3.44 -3.93
C VAL A 128 4.21 -2.99 -4.37
N THR A 129 4.39 -1.69 -4.53
CA THR A 129 5.69 -1.09 -4.84
C THR A 129 6.29 -0.47 -3.59
N ALA A 130 7.61 -0.55 -3.43
CA ALA A 130 8.34 0.09 -2.34
C ALA A 130 9.64 0.73 -2.84
N VAL A 131 9.88 1.98 -2.45
CA VAL A 131 11.12 2.71 -2.70
C VAL A 131 11.64 3.38 -1.43
N PRO A 132 12.96 3.32 -1.17
CA PRO A 132 13.55 4.04 -0.06
C PRO A 132 13.47 5.55 -0.31
N VAL A 133 13.20 6.31 0.74
CA VAL A 133 13.39 7.75 0.72
C VAL A 133 14.86 8.02 1.04
N LEU A 134 15.67 8.16 -0.01
CA LEU A 134 17.14 8.22 0.09
C LEU A 134 17.68 9.55 0.64
N SER A 135 16.83 10.57 0.75
CA SER A 135 17.14 11.82 1.41
C SER A 135 15.87 12.33 2.10
N PRO A 136 15.93 12.77 3.37
CA PRO A 136 14.83 13.43 4.07
C PRO A 136 14.33 14.71 3.35
N MET A 137 15.01 15.15 2.29
CA MET A 137 14.57 16.19 1.37
C MET A 137 14.14 15.59 0.03
N THR A 138 12.85 15.34 -0.06
CA THR A 138 12.03 15.45 -1.26
C THR A 138 12.44 16.62 -2.17
N THR A 139 13.27 16.39 -3.19
CA THR A 139 13.68 17.43 -4.15
C THR A 139 12.49 18.04 -4.92
N LEU A 140 11.38 17.29 -5.02
CA LEU A 140 10.13 17.76 -5.62
C LEU A 140 9.13 18.33 -4.58
N ILE A 141 8.95 17.66 -3.44
CA ILE A 141 7.90 18.05 -2.47
C ILE A 141 8.28 19.33 -1.70
N ARG A 142 9.57 19.60 -1.46
CA ARG A 142 10.00 20.75 -0.66
C ARG A 142 9.83 22.12 -1.33
N ARG A 143 9.86 22.18 -2.67
CA ARG A 143 9.66 23.45 -3.39
C ARG A 143 8.19 23.88 -3.34
N GLU A 144 7.27 22.93 -3.53
CA GLU A 144 5.82 23.20 -3.44
C GLU A 144 5.36 23.37 -1.98
N LEU A 145 5.90 22.57 -1.05
CA LEU A 145 5.63 22.73 0.37
C LEU A 145 6.25 23.99 0.96
N GLY A 146 7.43 24.43 0.51
CA GLY A 146 8.06 25.68 0.94
C GLY A 146 7.24 26.92 0.54
N GLU A 147 6.61 26.87 -0.64
CA GLU A 147 5.67 27.90 -1.11
C GLU A 147 4.38 27.92 -0.26
N LEU A 148 3.83 26.75 0.08
CA LEU A 148 2.64 26.61 0.96
C LEU A 148 2.95 26.95 2.43
N ALA A 149 4.12 26.56 2.93
CA ALA A 149 4.63 26.82 4.28
C ALA A 149 4.78 28.30 4.59
N ARG A 150 5.11 29.12 3.57
CA ARG A 150 5.24 30.57 3.70
C ARG A 150 3.94 31.26 4.11
N LEU A 151 2.79 30.59 3.93
CA LEU A 151 1.49 31.09 4.34
C LEU A 151 1.12 30.72 5.80
N THR A 152 1.74 29.69 6.39
CA THR A 152 1.52 29.28 7.80
C THR A 152 2.77 28.60 8.42
N LEU A 153 3.65 29.40 9.03
CA LEU A 153 4.96 28.96 9.59
C LEU A 153 4.89 27.81 10.61
N HIS A 154 3.85 27.78 11.46
CA HIS A 154 3.72 26.75 12.50
C HIS A 154 3.30 25.38 11.95
N ARG A 155 2.48 25.36 10.88
CA ARG A 155 2.07 24.11 10.22
C ARG A 155 3.19 23.54 9.37
N ALA A 156 4.04 24.40 8.82
CA ALA A 156 5.21 24.00 8.07
C ALA A 156 6.21 23.17 8.91
N ARG A 157 6.53 23.63 10.12
CA ARG A 157 7.46 22.91 11.02
C ARG A 157 6.94 21.55 11.44
N ALA A 158 5.66 21.46 11.83
CA ALA A 158 5.04 20.18 12.17
C ALA A 158 5.07 19.20 10.99
N LEU A 159 4.80 19.69 9.78
CA LEU A 159 4.86 18.88 8.57
C LEU A 159 6.30 18.44 8.23
N GLU A 160 7.28 19.33 8.41
CA GLU A 160 8.70 18.99 8.23
C GLU A 160 9.16 17.91 9.21
N GLU A 161 8.73 17.99 10.48
CA GLU A 161 8.99 16.97 11.49
C GLU A 161 8.34 15.64 11.11
N GLU A 162 7.07 15.63 10.69
CA GLU A 162 6.38 14.40 10.24
C GLU A 162 7.04 13.77 9.01
N LEU A 163 7.46 14.57 8.02
CA LEU A 163 8.16 14.07 6.84
C LEU A 163 9.56 13.53 7.16
N SER A 164 10.21 14.04 8.21
CA SER A 164 11.55 13.62 8.60
C SER A 164 11.61 12.18 9.16
N THR A 165 10.48 11.64 9.64
CA THR A 165 10.41 10.26 10.15
C THR A 165 10.26 9.22 9.02
N LEU A 166 9.90 9.66 7.82
CA LEU A 166 9.67 8.78 6.68
C LEU A 166 10.98 8.16 6.19
N ILE A 167 10.95 6.84 6.03
CA ILE A 167 12.06 6.05 5.49
C ILE A 167 11.76 5.50 4.09
N GLY A 168 10.49 5.58 3.67
CA GLY A 168 10.04 4.94 2.44
C GLY A 168 8.65 5.37 2.03
N CYS A 169 8.36 5.21 0.74
CA CYS A 169 7.00 5.27 0.22
C CYS A 169 6.78 4.17 -0.81
N GLY A 170 5.53 3.97 -1.15
CA GLY A 170 5.11 2.93 -2.07
C GLY A 170 3.70 3.16 -2.57
N GLU A 171 3.27 2.32 -3.50
CA GLU A 171 1.94 2.36 -4.08
C GLU A 171 1.35 0.95 -4.14
N LEU A 172 0.05 0.85 -3.84
CA LEU A 172 -0.76 -0.33 -4.04
C LEU A 172 -1.61 -0.15 -5.29
N HIS A 173 -1.54 -1.08 -6.23
CA HIS A 173 -2.36 -1.10 -7.43
C HIS A 173 -3.22 -2.36 -7.42
N ASP A 174 -4.51 -2.22 -7.70
CA ASP A 174 -5.37 -3.37 -7.96
C ASP A 174 -5.02 -3.94 -9.33
N ILE A 175 -4.57 -5.18 -9.35
CA ILE A 175 -4.18 -5.95 -10.54
C ILE A 175 -5.01 -7.23 -10.66
N THR A 176 -6.19 -7.28 -10.03
CA THR A 176 -7.07 -8.46 -10.02
C THR A 176 -7.37 -8.95 -11.42
N ASP A 177 -7.82 -8.06 -12.30
CA ASP A 177 -8.11 -8.40 -13.70
C ASP A 177 -6.85 -8.89 -14.46
N GLU A 178 -5.70 -8.25 -14.24
CA GLU A 178 -4.43 -8.67 -14.84
C GLU A 178 -4.09 -10.12 -14.44
N VAL A 179 -4.27 -10.45 -13.17
CA VAL A 179 -4.00 -11.79 -12.63
C VAL A 179 -4.97 -12.83 -13.17
N LEU A 180 -6.27 -12.52 -13.19
CA LEU A 180 -7.29 -13.44 -13.69
C LEU A 180 -7.06 -13.78 -15.17
N ILE A 181 -6.73 -12.77 -15.99
CA ILE A 181 -6.39 -12.96 -17.40
C ILE A 181 -5.11 -13.79 -17.54
N ARG A 182 -4.05 -13.46 -16.80
CA ARG A 182 -2.75 -14.15 -16.87
C ARG A 182 -2.84 -15.62 -16.48
N LEU A 183 -3.79 -15.98 -15.62
CA LEU A 183 -4.03 -17.35 -15.16
C LEU A 183 -5.20 -18.03 -15.88
N GLU A 184 -5.79 -17.38 -16.89
CA GLU A 184 -6.93 -17.90 -17.67
C GLU A 184 -8.13 -18.30 -16.79
N ILE A 185 -8.38 -17.53 -15.73
CA ILE A 185 -9.49 -17.75 -14.80
C ILE A 185 -10.65 -16.81 -15.19
N ASN A 186 -11.76 -17.41 -15.62
CA ASN A 186 -13.03 -16.71 -15.90
C ASN A 186 -13.89 -16.58 -14.65
#